data_AF-A0AAU0RGZ7-F1
#
_entry.id   AF-A0AAU0RGZ7-F1
#
_cell.length_a   1.000
_cell.length_b   1.000
_cell.length_c   1.000
_cell.angle_alpha   90.00
_cell.angle_beta   90.00
_cell.angle_gamma   90.00
#
_symmetry.space_group_name_H-M   'P 1'
#
loop_
_entity.id
_entity.type
_entity.pdbx_description
1 polymer ?
#
loop_
_entity_poly.entity_id
_entity_poly.type
_entity_poly.pdbx_seq_one_letter_code
_entity_poly.pdbx_strand_id
1 'polypeptide(L)'
;MNKFERLKSELAQNGTGKMKAFGSSMLPILKSGSTLTFVRAEGYQIGDIVFCKVKGRYIDAHKVIKMDAHKGYLIANNHGYENGWTRIVYGKVVLGEYQHQVIYRSEVTGAK
;
A
#
# COMPACT_ATOMS: atom_id res chain seq x y z
N MET A 1 -6.36 -18.40 -7.85
CA MET A 1 -5.60 -17.46 -6.99
C MET A 1 -6.20 -16.06 -7.14
N ASN A 2 -6.52 -15.35 -6.04
CA ASN A 2 -7.11 -14.00 -6.13
C ASN A 2 -6.03 -12.92 -6.38
N LYS A 3 -6.43 -11.66 -6.63
CA LYS A 3 -5.51 -10.56 -6.93
C LYS A 3 -4.46 -10.31 -5.83
N PHE A 4 -4.83 -10.53 -4.57
CA PHE A 4 -3.97 -10.29 -3.41
C PHE A 4 -2.88 -11.34 -3.27
N GLU A 5 -3.25 -12.61 -3.38
CA GLU A 5 -2.28 -13.72 -3.34
C GLU A 5 -1.31 -13.65 -4.52
N ARG A 6 -1.81 -13.26 -5.71
CA ARG A 6 -0.95 -13.03 -6.88
C ARG A 6 0.08 -11.93 -6.60
N LEU A 7 -0.36 -10.74 -6.18
CA LEU A 7 0.55 -9.62 -5.88
C LEU A 7 1.54 -9.98 -4.77
N LYS A 8 1.08 -10.66 -3.72
CA LYS A 8 1.94 -11.14 -2.62
C LYS A 8 3.04 -12.07 -3.14
N SER A 9 2.71 -12.99 -4.05
CA SER A 9 3.69 -13.87 -4.69
C SER A 9 4.67 -13.10 -5.57
N GLU A 10 4.18 -12.17 -6.40
CA GLU A 10 5.01 -11.29 -7.25
C GLU A 10 6.01 -10.49 -6.41
N LEU A 11 5.55 -9.87 -5.31
CA LEU A 11 6.41 -9.12 -4.39
C LEU A 11 7.43 -10.01 -3.67
N ALA A 12 7.07 -11.25 -3.36
CA ALA A 12 7.97 -12.19 -2.70
C ALA A 12 9.09 -12.66 -3.64
N GLN A 13 8.77 -12.91 -4.91
CA GLN A 13 9.69 -13.47 -5.91
C GLN A 13 10.51 -12.39 -6.64
N ASN A 14 9.86 -11.30 -7.02
CA ASN A 14 10.42 -10.30 -7.93
C ASN A 14 10.69 -8.94 -7.25
N GLY A 15 10.24 -8.77 -6.00
CA GLY A 15 10.32 -7.49 -5.29
C GLY A 15 9.40 -6.39 -5.82
N THR A 16 8.65 -6.63 -6.90
CA THR A 16 7.72 -5.67 -7.52
C THR A 16 6.51 -6.39 -8.11
N GLY A 17 5.38 -5.69 -8.22
CA GLY A 17 4.16 -6.23 -8.81
C GLY A 17 3.07 -5.18 -9.01
N LYS A 18 2.02 -5.54 -9.73
CA LYS A 18 0.90 -4.64 -10.04
C LYS A 18 -0.45 -5.20 -9.64
N MET A 19 -1.31 -4.33 -9.10
CA MET A 19 -2.68 -4.69 -8.74
C MET A 19 -3.64 -3.53 -8.97
N LYS A 20 -4.84 -3.86 -9.47
CA LYS A 20 -5.94 -2.91 -9.57
C LYS A 20 -6.63 -2.77 -8.20
N ALA A 21 -6.64 -1.57 -7.64
CA ALA A 21 -7.27 -1.24 -6.37
C ALA A 21 -8.66 -0.64 -6.60
N PHE A 22 -9.60 -0.92 -5.70
CA PHE A 22 -10.98 -0.45 -5.80
C PHE A 22 -11.47 0.06 -4.46
N GLY A 23 -12.40 1.02 -4.49
CA GLY A 23 -13.01 1.61 -3.30
C GLY A 23 -12.76 3.11 -3.17
N SER A 24 -13.35 3.71 -2.14
CA SER A 24 -13.30 5.15 -1.86
C SER A 24 -12.31 5.51 -0.75
N SER A 25 -11.72 4.53 -0.05
CA SER A 25 -10.88 4.72 1.13
C SER A 25 -9.70 5.65 0.91
N MET A 26 -9.18 5.74 -0.32
CA MET A 26 -7.99 6.53 -0.64
C MET A 26 -8.29 7.77 -1.49
N LEU A 27 -9.56 8.12 -1.72
CA LEU A 27 -9.90 9.35 -2.45
C LEU A 27 -9.49 10.60 -1.65
N PRO A 28 -9.05 11.69 -2.31
CA PRO A 28 -8.85 11.82 -3.76
C PRO A 28 -7.48 11.34 -4.27
N ILE A 29 -6.58 10.87 -3.39
CA ILE A 29 -5.20 10.48 -3.73
C ILE A 29 -5.18 9.34 -4.76
N LEU A 30 -5.93 8.27 -4.50
CA LEU A 30 -6.07 7.14 -5.42
C LEU A 30 -7.54 7.00 -5.82
N LYS A 31 -7.79 6.96 -7.12
CA LYS A 31 -9.14 6.77 -7.68
C LYS A 31 -9.51 5.29 -7.66
N SER A 32 -10.80 4.98 -7.46
CA SER A 32 -11.29 3.60 -7.56
C SER A 32 -11.02 3.06 -8.97
N GLY A 33 -10.45 1.86 -9.07
CA GLY A 33 -10.04 1.26 -10.34
C GLY A 33 -8.65 1.67 -10.81
N SER A 34 -7.86 2.36 -9.99
CA SER A 34 -6.45 2.66 -10.32
C SER A 34 -5.61 1.38 -10.35
N THR A 35 -4.68 1.32 -11.30
CA THR A 35 -3.60 0.32 -11.32
C THR A 35 -2.44 0.84 -10.50
N LEU A 36 -2.06 0.10 -9.46
CA LEU A 36 -0.99 0.49 -8.55
C LEU A 36 0.21 -0.43 -8.78
N THR A 37 1.40 0.17 -8.84
CA THR A 37 2.68 -0.54 -8.84
C THR A 37 3.25 -0.53 -7.44
N PHE A 38 3.59 -1.71 -6.94
CA PHE A 38 4.11 -1.92 -5.60
C PHE A 38 5.55 -2.39 -5.65
N VAL A 39 6.34 -2.01 -4.65
CA VAL A 39 7.66 -2.58 -4.39
C VAL A 39 7.71 -3.13 -2.97
N ARG A 40 8.41 -4.24 -2.80
CA ARG A 40 8.77 -4.77 -1.49
C ARG A 40 9.90 -3.92 -0.91
N ALA A 41 9.80 -3.61 0.38
CA ALA A 41 10.85 -2.93 1.12
C ALA A 41 11.12 -3.66 2.44
N GLU A 42 12.32 -3.47 3.01
CA GLU A 42 12.68 -4.01 4.32
C GLU A 42 11.97 -3.27 5.46
N GLY A 43 11.70 -1.98 5.26
CA GLY A 43 10.95 -1.12 6.18
C GLY A 43 10.06 -0.15 5.42
N TYR A 44 9.07 0.38 6.13
CA TYR A 44 8.09 1.33 5.61
C TYR A 44 8.07 2.56 6.51
N GLN A 45 7.68 3.70 5.94
CA GLN A 45 7.70 4.99 6.64
C GLN A 45 6.30 5.58 6.76
N ILE A 46 6.11 6.49 7.72
CA ILE A 46 4.90 7.29 7.81
C ILE A 46 4.68 8.01 6.47
N GLY A 47 3.47 7.92 5.94
CA GLY A 47 3.10 8.44 4.63
C GLY A 47 3.10 7.39 3.51
N ASP A 48 3.82 6.28 3.65
CA ASP A 48 3.80 5.21 2.65
C ASP A 48 2.37 4.65 2.51
N ILE A 49 1.90 4.52 1.26
CA ILE A 49 0.67 3.79 0.95
C ILE A 49 1.03 2.32 0.73
N VAL A 50 0.44 1.41 1.49
CA VAL A 50 0.88 0.01 1.55
C VAL A 50 -0.22 -1.00 1.24
N PHE A 51 0.20 -2.12 0.65
CA PHE A 51 -0.55 -3.37 0.58
C PHE A 51 -0.18 -4.24 1.79
N CYS A 52 -1.15 -4.54 2.63
CA CYS A 52 -0.91 -5.20 3.93
C CYS A 52 -2.08 -6.11 4.36
N LYS A 53 -1.93 -6.72 5.53
CA LYS A 53 -3.01 -7.48 6.18
C LYS A 53 -3.25 -6.95 7.59
N VAL A 54 -4.47 -6.54 7.90
CA VAL A 54 -4.87 -6.06 9.24
C VAL A 54 -6.00 -6.95 9.74
N LYS A 55 -5.86 -7.53 10.95
CA LYS A 55 -6.86 -8.42 11.57
C LYS A 55 -7.40 -9.49 10.60
N GLY A 56 -6.50 -10.12 9.85
CA GLY A 56 -6.83 -11.18 8.89
C GLY A 56 -7.39 -10.71 7.54
N ARG A 57 -7.65 -9.42 7.34
CA ARG A 57 -8.18 -8.85 6.09
C ARG A 57 -7.09 -8.19 5.26
N TYR A 58 -7.11 -8.43 3.96
CA TYR A 58 -6.25 -7.70 3.02
C TYR A 58 -6.71 -6.25 2.90
N ILE A 59 -5.73 -5.35 2.87
CA ILE A 59 -5.91 -3.93 2.57
C ILE A 59 -5.04 -3.64 1.36
N ASP A 60 -5.65 -3.34 0.19
CA ASP A 60 -4.91 -3.11 -1.05
C ASP A 60 -4.07 -1.83 -1.06
N ALA A 61 -4.56 -0.75 -0.45
CA ALA A 61 -3.82 0.51 -0.39
C ALA A 61 -4.33 1.41 0.74
N HIS A 62 -3.58 1.58 1.83
CA HIS A 62 -3.86 2.55 2.91
C HIS A 62 -2.55 3.16 3.44
N LYS A 63 -2.61 4.30 4.13
CA LYS A 63 -1.42 5.01 4.61
C LYS A 63 -0.90 4.41 5.92
N VAL A 64 0.41 4.32 6.05
CA VAL A 64 1.07 4.25 7.36
C VAL A 64 0.97 5.63 8.01
N ILE A 65 0.38 5.73 9.19
CA ILE A 65 0.23 7.01 9.90
C ILE A 65 1.02 7.08 11.21
N LYS A 66 1.37 5.93 11.80
CA LYS A 66 2.22 5.83 12.99
C LYS A 66 3.06 4.57 12.91
N MET A 67 4.19 4.57 13.63
CA MET A 67 5.07 3.42 13.79
C MET A 67 5.32 3.18 15.27
N ASP A 68 5.44 1.92 15.63
CA ASP A 68 5.71 1.46 17.00
C ASP A 68 6.53 0.18 16.93
N ALA A 69 7.58 0.09 17.75
CA ALA A 69 8.53 -1.03 17.71
C ALA A 69 7.86 -2.40 17.98
N HIS A 70 6.83 -2.42 18.83
CA HIS A 70 6.13 -3.64 19.22
C HIS A 70 4.94 -3.91 18.29
N LYS A 71 4.12 -2.90 18.03
CA LYS A 71 2.86 -3.03 17.27
C LYS A 71 3.05 -3.00 15.75
N GLY A 72 4.18 -2.48 15.25
CA GLY A 72 4.46 -2.31 13.83
C GLY A 72 3.91 -0.98 13.29
N TYR A 73 3.07 -1.05 12.26
CA TYR A 73 2.55 0.11 11.54
C TYR A 73 1.07 0.30 11.81
N LEU A 74 0.66 1.52 12.14
CA LEU A 74 -0.75 1.89 12.19
C LEU A 74 -1.22 2.28 10.79
N ILE A 75 -2.20 1.54 10.29
CA ILE A 75 -2.75 1.71 8.95
C ILE A 75 -4.06 2.50 9.04
N ALA A 76 -4.20 3.53 8.22
CA ALA A 76 -5.42 4.33 8.14
C ALA A 76 -5.78 4.69 6.69
N ASN A 77 -7.07 4.88 6.45
CA ASN A 77 -7.55 5.36 5.16
C ASN A 77 -7.26 6.86 4.99
N ASN A 78 -7.59 7.43 3.83
CA ASN A 78 -7.37 8.84 3.58
C ASN A 78 -8.40 9.78 4.24
N HIS A 79 -9.43 9.22 4.87
CA HIS A 79 -10.51 9.94 5.55
C HIS A 79 -10.36 9.98 7.08
N GLY A 80 -9.23 9.48 7.61
CA GLY A 80 -8.93 9.50 9.05
C GLY A 80 -9.45 8.29 9.83
N TYR A 81 -10.03 7.28 9.18
CA TYR A 81 -10.38 6.02 9.84
C TYR A 81 -9.13 5.15 10.03
N GLU A 82 -8.82 4.80 11.28
CA GLU A 82 -7.73 3.88 11.63
C GLU A 82 -8.19 2.42 11.49
N ASN A 83 -7.63 1.71 10.51
CA ASN A 83 -7.93 0.29 10.27
C ASN A 83 -7.28 -0.61 11.34
N GLY A 84 -6.13 -0.19 11.86
CA GLY A 84 -5.45 -0.81 12.98
C GLY A 84 -3.97 -1.08 12.75
N TRP A 85 -3.33 -1.58 13.80
CA TRP A 85 -1.91 -1.93 13.80
C TRP A 85 -1.65 -3.24 13.07
N THR A 86 -0.54 -3.31 12.33
CA THR A 86 -0.05 -4.54 11.73
C THR A 86 1.47 -4.57 11.57
N ARG A 87 2.05 -5.76 11.64
CA ARG A 87 3.43 -6.06 11.25
C ARG A 87 3.51 -6.71 9.85
N ILE A 88 2.36 -7.00 9.24
CA ILE A 88 2.25 -7.73 7.99
C ILE A 88 2.05 -6.73 6.86
N VAL A 89 3.16 -6.26 6.27
CA VAL A 89 3.17 -5.40 5.08
C VAL A 89 3.91 -6.12 3.97
N TYR A 90 3.31 -6.18 2.77
CA TYR A 90 3.86 -6.91 1.64
C TYR A 90 4.64 -6.01 0.68
N GLY A 91 4.19 -4.76 0.52
CA GLY A 91 4.83 -3.77 -0.35
C GLY A 91 4.19 -2.40 -0.25
N LYS A 92 4.88 -1.38 -0.76
CA LYS A 92 4.39 -0.01 -0.84
C LYS A 92 4.15 0.43 -2.28
N VAL A 93 3.17 1.29 -2.47
CA VAL A 93 2.84 1.89 -3.77
C VAL A 93 3.90 2.91 -4.12
N VAL A 94 4.51 2.74 -5.29
CA VAL A 94 5.46 3.72 -5.88
C VAL A 94 4.86 4.49 -7.04
N LEU A 95 3.85 3.93 -7.69
CA LEU A 95 3.16 4.53 -8.83
C LEU A 95 1.68 4.16 -8.80
N GLY A 96 0.81 5.14 -9.04
CA GLY A 96 -0.63 4.93 -9.25
C GLY A 96 -1.07 5.53 -10.58
N GLU A 97 -1.77 4.72 -11.37
CA GLU A 97 -2.23 5.08 -12.72
C GLU A 97 -3.76 4.93 -12.80
N TYR A 98 -4.44 5.91 -13.39
CA TYR A 98 -5.88 5.87 -13.64
C TYR A 98 -6.18 6.44 -15.03
N GLN A 99 -6.94 5.72 -15.85
CA GLN A 99 -7.25 6.11 -17.23
C GLN A 99 -6.00 6.52 -18.03
N HIS A 100 -4.93 5.71 -17.93
CA HIS A 100 -3.64 5.94 -18.59
C HIS A 100 -2.89 7.21 -18.15
N GLN A 101 -3.31 7.86 -17.07
CA GLN A 101 -2.61 8.99 -16.47
C GLN A 101 -2.00 8.58 -15.14
N VAL A 102 -0.77 9.05 -14.88
CA VAL A 102 -0.14 8.91 -13.57
C VAL A 102 -0.81 9.90 -12.61
N ILE A 103 -1.45 9.38 -11.56
CA ILE A 103 -2.14 10.18 -10.53
C ILE A 103 -1.39 10.21 -9.20
N TYR A 104 -0.43 9.31 -9.02
CA TYR A 104 0.37 9.20 -7.80
C TYR A 104 1.78 8.72 -8.13
N ARG A 105 2.77 9.36 -7.50
CA ARG A 105 4.15 8.87 -7.39
C ARG A 105 4.56 9.00 -5.94
N SER A 106 5.14 7.95 -5.36
CA SER A 106 5.81 8.13 -4.08
C SER A 106 7.07 8.96 -4.33
N GLU A 107 7.29 10.00 -3.54
CA GLU A 107 8.63 10.56 -3.44
C GLU A 107 9.54 9.46 -2.91
N VAL A 108 10.45 8.96 -3.76
CA VAL A 108 11.55 8.17 -3.26
C VAL A 108 12.40 9.16 -2.49
N THR A 109 12.22 9.20 -1.17
CA THR A 109 13.22 9.77 -0.28
C THR A 109 14.47 8.93 -0.46
N GLY A 110 15.28 9.30 -1.45
CA GLY A 110 16.64 8.82 -1.56
C GLY A 110 17.26 9.03 -0.20
N ALA A 111 17.81 7.96 0.36
CA ALA A 111 18.70 8.03 1.49
C ALA A 111 19.69 9.18 1.22
N LYS A 112 19.59 10.24 2.03
CA LYS A 112 20.72 11.13 2.25
C LYS A 112 21.66 10.43 3.22
#